data_AF-A0A945UEF0-F1
#
_entry.id   AF-A0A945UEF0-F1
#
_cell.length_a   1.000
_cell.length_b   1.000
_cell.length_c   1.000
_cell.angle_alpha   90.00
_cell.angle_beta   90.00
_cell.angle_gamma   90.00
#
_symmetry.space_group_name_H-M   'P 1'
#
loop_
_entity.id
_entity.type
_entity.pdbx_description
1 polymer ?
#
loop_
_entity_poly.entity_id
_entity_poly.type
_entity_poly.pdbx_seq_one_letter_code
_entity_poly.pdbx_strand_id
1 'polypeptide(L)'
;MAKKWNMIVDIERCNNCRGCFLAVKDEHTGNDFPGYAAEQPAMGANWLDIERKERGAYPIVDAHFMPTMCNHCDDAPCMKVGGDAVKKRADGIV
;
A
#
# COMPACT_ATOMS: atom_id res chain seq x y z
N MET A 1 -26.18 4.59 4.03
CA MET A 1 -24.74 4.69 3.70
C MET A 1 -24.14 3.30 3.85
N ALA A 2 -23.38 2.82 2.87
CA ALA A 2 -22.68 1.54 2.99
C ALA A 2 -21.56 1.65 4.04
N LYS A 3 -21.24 0.54 4.73
CA LYS A 3 -20.06 0.47 5.59
C LYS A 3 -18.80 0.62 4.72
N LYS A 4 -17.84 1.43 5.15
CA LYS A 4 -16.57 1.67 4.45
C LYS A 4 -15.42 0.89 5.08
N TRP A 5 -14.42 0.52 4.26
CA TRP A 5 -13.16 -0.03 4.73
C TRP A 5 -12.19 1.08 5.14
N ASN A 6 -11.44 0.85 6.21
CA ASN A 6 -10.34 1.71 6.65
C ASN A 6 -9.19 0.82 7.12
N MET A 7 -7.96 1.23 6.83
CA MET A 7 -6.76 0.59 7.37
C MET A 7 -6.02 1.58 8.26
N ILE A 8 -5.62 1.11 9.45
CA ILE A 8 -4.81 1.88 10.39
C ILE A 8 -3.53 1.08 10.62
N VAL A 9 -2.39 1.72 10.37
CA VAL A 9 -1.07 1.13 10.57
C VAL A 9 -0.40 1.86 11.73
N ASP A 10 -0.11 1.12 12.81
CA ASP A 10 0.69 1.62 13.92
C ASP A 10 2.18 1.53 13.56
N ILE A 11 2.75 2.68 13.19
CA ILE A 11 4.14 2.79 12.74
C ILE A 11 5.16 2.56 13.87
N GLU A 12 4.77 2.76 15.14
CA GLU A 12 5.67 2.56 16.29
C GLU A 12 5.98 1.07 16.48
N ARG A 13 5.06 0.20 16.06
CA ARG A 13 5.20 -1.26 16.14
C ARG A 13 5.86 -1.88 14.92
N CYS A 14 6.08 -1.11 13.85
CA CYS A 14 6.69 -1.65 12.65
C CYS A 14 8.17 -1.93 12.93
N ASN A 15 8.63 -3.15 12.62
CA ASN A 15 10.03 -3.56 12.75
C ASN A 15 10.65 -3.95 11.39
N ASN A 16 9.99 -3.60 10.28
CA ASN A 16 10.40 -3.93 8.91
C ASN A 16 10.61 -5.45 8.69
N CYS A 17 9.74 -6.29 9.25
CA CYS A 17 9.73 -7.74 8.98
C CYS A 17 9.39 -8.10 7.52
N ARG A 18 8.85 -7.15 6.74
CA ARG A 18 8.41 -7.31 5.34
C ARG A 18 7.35 -8.40 5.10
N GLY A 19 6.66 -8.85 6.15
CA GLY A 19 5.55 -9.80 6.01
C GLY A 19 4.41 -9.26 5.14
N CYS A 20 4.04 -7.99 5.30
CA CYS A 20 3.03 -7.34 4.47
C CYS A 20 3.46 -7.24 3.00
N PHE A 21 4.73 -6.92 2.74
CA PHE A 21 5.29 -6.86 1.38
C PHE A 21 5.22 -8.23 0.71
N LEU A 22 5.67 -9.27 1.42
CA LEU A 22 5.64 -10.64 0.91
C LEU A 22 4.21 -11.13 0.67
N ALA A 23 3.26 -10.83 1.56
CA ALA A 23 1.87 -11.22 1.40
C ALA A 23 1.25 -10.63 0.12
N VAL A 24 1.51 -9.35 -0.18
CA VAL A 24 1.03 -8.73 -1.43
C VAL A 24 1.67 -9.37 -2.66
N LYS A 25 2.97 -9.67 -2.59
CA LYS A 25 3.67 -10.36 -3.68
C LYS A 25 3.16 -11.78 -3.88
N ASP A 26 2.93 -12.52 -2.80
CA ASP A 26 2.40 -13.89 -2.81
C ASP A 26 0.99 -13.94 -3.44
N GLU A 27 0.13 -12.99 -3.07
CA GLU A 27 -1.22 -12.92 -3.60
C GLU A 27 -1.24 -12.56 -5.09
N HIS A 28 -0.42 -11.60 -5.55
CA HIS A 28 -0.56 -11.02 -6.89
C HIS A 28 0.52 -11.40 -7.91
N THR A 29 1.66 -11.95 -7.50
CA THR A 29 2.69 -12.38 -8.46
C THR A 29 2.33 -13.75 -9.02
N GLY A 30 2.18 -13.85 -10.34
CA GLY A 30 1.78 -15.10 -11.00
C GLY A 30 0.30 -15.43 -10.89
N ASN A 31 -0.52 -14.51 -10.35
CA ASN A 31 -1.96 -14.67 -10.19
C ASN A 31 -2.70 -13.48 -10.82
N ASP A 32 -3.66 -13.78 -11.68
CA ASP A 32 -4.59 -12.80 -12.21
C ASP A 32 -5.89 -12.77 -11.40
N PHE A 33 -6.44 -11.57 -11.21
CA PHE A 33 -7.75 -11.35 -10.58
C PHE A 33 -8.68 -10.64 -11.57
N PRO A 34 -9.37 -11.39 -12.46
CA PRO A 34 -10.24 -10.80 -13.47
C PRO A 34 -11.25 -9.81 -12.89
N GLY A 35 -11.28 -8.59 -13.44
CA GLY A 35 -12.11 -7.49 -12.97
C GLY A 35 -11.48 -6.62 -11.87
N TYR A 36 -10.30 -6.98 -11.36
CA TYR A 36 -9.57 -6.23 -10.33
C TYR A 36 -8.17 -5.84 -10.78
N ALA A 37 -7.31 -6.83 -11.08
CA ALA A 37 -5.93 -6.59 -11.45
C ALA A 37 -5.37 -7.76 -12.27
N ALA A 38 -4.50 -7.45 -13.22
CA ALA A 38 -3.59 -8.43 -13.80
C ALA A 38 -2.47 -8.75 -12.80
N GLU A 39 -1.68 -9.78 -13.09
CA GLU A 39 -0.55 -10.16 -12.26
C GLU A 39 0.38 -8.97 -11.96
N GLN A 40 0.85 -8.90 -10.72
CA GLN A 40 1.90 -7.98 -10.34
C GLN A 40 3.23 -8.52 -10.87
N PRO A 41 4.06 -7.70 -11.54
CA PRO A 41 5.40 -8.10 -11.93
C PRO A 41 6.22 -8.54 -10.71
N ALA A 42 6.92 -9.66 -10.83
CA ALA A 42 7.75 -10.21 -9.75
C ALA A 42 8.79 -9.18 -9.27
N MET A 43 9.38 -8.41 -10.20
CA MET A 43 10.39 -7.40 -9.92
C MET A 43 9.95 -5.99 -10.36
N GLY A 44 10.51 -4.96 -9.72
CA GLY A 44 10.35 -3.55 -10.11
C GLY A 44 9.09 -2.86 -9.58
N ALA A 45 7.94 -3.53 -9.57
CA ALA A 45 6.69 -2.95 -9.06
C ALA A 45 6.40 -3.37 -7.61
N ASN A 46 6.25 -2.41 -6.70
CA ASN A 46 5.89 -2.63 -5.29
C ASN A 46 4.57 -1.92 -4.99
N TRP A 47 3.45 -2.67 -4.97
CA TRP A 47 2.14 -2.10 -4.62
C TRP A 47 2.01 -1.75 -3.13
N LEU A 48 2.71 -2.50 -2.29
CA LEU A 48 3.04 -2.15 -0.92
C LEU A 48 4.56 -2.12 -0.82
N ASP A 49 5.10 -1.08 -0.19
CA ASP A 49 6.51 -0.99 0.17
C ASP A 49 6.66 -0.51 1.62
N ILE A 50 7.90 -0.48 2.12
CA ILE A 50 8.21 0.02 3.45
C ILE A 50 9.32 1.05 3.32
N GLU A 51 8.96 2.32 3.52
CA GLU A 51 9.93 3.39 3.61
C GLU A 51 10.72 3.29 4.92
N ARG A 52 12.04 3.42 4.82
CA ARG A 52 12.94 3.42 5.97
C ARG A 52 13.49 4.82 6.16
N LYS A 53 13.45 5.31 7.39
CA LYS A 53 14.08 6.57 7.77
C LYS A 53 14.88 6.41 9.05
N GLU A 54 16.18 6.65 8.96
CA GLU A 54 17.07 6.71 10.10
C GLU A 54 17.19 8.17 10.58
N ARG A 55 17.34 8.36 11.89
CA ARG A 55 17.55 9.66 12.52
C ARG A 55 18.54 9.55 13.66
N GLY A 56 19.14 10.68 14.03
CA GLY A 56 20.20 10.75 15.03
C GLY A 56 21.58 10.51 14.41
N ALA A 57 22.55 10.26 15.28
CA ALA A 57 23.94 10.00 14.90
C ALA A 57 24.59 9.17 16.00
N TYR A 58 25.65 8.42 15.65
CA TYR A 58 26.36 7.59 16.61
C TYR A 58 26.73 8.38 17.89
N PRO A 59 26.50 7.84 19.10
CA PRO A 59 26.00 6.48 19.40
C PRO A 59 24.47 6.36 19.55
N ILE A 60 23.71 7.46 19.41
CA ILE A 60 22.26 7.49 19.60
C ILE A 60 21.57 7.59 18.25
N VAL A 61 21.27 6.43 17.67
CA VAL A 61 20.58 6.27 16.39
C VAL A 61 19.23 5.62 16.58
N ASP A 62 18.30 5.95 15.69
CA ASP A 62 16.94 5.45 15.70
C ASP A 62 16.45 5.24 14.26
N ALA A 63 15.62 4.22 14.03
CA ALA A 63 15.14 3.83 12.71
C ALA A 63 13.64 3.62 12.75
N HIS A 64 12.94 4.26 11.81
CA HIS A 64 11.49 4.14 11.64
C HIS A 64 11.16 3.49 10.30
N PHE A 65 10.05 2.77 10.29
CA PHE A 65 9.58 2.03 9.11
C PHE A 65 8.12 2.37 8.86
N MET A 66 7.82 2.84 7.66
CA MET A 66 6.49 3.27 7.25
C MET A 66 6.03 2.43 6.07
N PRO A 67 5.11 1.47 6.29
CA PRO A 67 4.43 0.80 5.18
C PRO A 67 3.67 1.82 4.33
N THR A 68 3.92 1.81 3.03
CA THR A 68 3.31 2.71 2.05
C THR A 68 2.60 1.90 0.97
N MET A 69 1.35 2.24 0.68
CA MET A 69 0.49 1.58 -0.30
C MET A 69 -0.57 2.56 -0.80
N CYS A 70 -1.47 2.12 -1.69
CA CYS A 70 -2.63 2.94 -2.05
C CYS A 70 -3.47 3.28 -0.81
N ASN A 71 -3.71 4.57 -0.58
CA ASN A 71 -4.51 5.03 0.56
C ASN A 71 -6.02 4.98 0.31
N HIS A 72 -6.45 4.63 -0.91
CA HIS A 72 -7.85 4.67 -1.34
C HIS A 72 -8.59 5.94 -0.88
N CYS A 73 -7.98 7.09 -1.21
CA CYS A 73 -8.34 8.40 -0.67
C CYS A 73 -9.82 8.75 -0.84
N ASP A 74 -10.36 9.52 0.10
CA ASP A 74 -11.76 9.94 0.01
C ASP A 74 -12.00 10.90 -1.18
N ASP A 75 -11.08 11.87 -1.35
CA ASP A 75 -10.91 12.72 -2.55
C ASP A 75 -9.66 12.28 -3.33
N ALA A 76 -9.80 11.26 -4.18
CA ALA A 76 -8.68 10.64 -4.87
C ALA A 76 -8.20 11.48 -6.07
N PRO A 77 -6.96 12.01 -6.05
CA PRO A 77 -6.45 12.83 -7.15
C PRO A 77 -6.27 12.04 -8.45
N CYS A 78 -5.98 10.74 -8.36
CA CYS A 78 -5.86 9.86 -9.51
C CYS A 78 -7.17 9.75 -10.32
N MET A 79 -8.35 9.81 -9.67
CA MET A 79 -9.64 9.85 -10.39
C MET A 79 -9.84 11.14 -11.19
N LYS A 80 -9.28 12.27 -10.73
CA LYS A 80 -9.41 13.56 -11.42
C LYS A 80 -8.65 13.56 -12.75
N VAL A 81 -7.60 12.75 -12.87
CA VAL A 81 -6.72 12.67 -14.04
C VAL A 81 -6.98 11.41 -14.88
N GLY A 82 -7.38 10.31 -14.24
CA GLY A 82 -7.54 9.00 -14.87
C GLY A 82 -8.84 8.78 -15.64
N GLY A 83 -9.77 9.74 -15.62
CA GLY A 83 -11.07 9.60 -16.29
C GLY A 83 -11.82 8.34 -15.83
N ASP A 84 -12.36 7.58 -16.78
CA ASP A 84 -13.12 6.35 -16.49
C ASP A 84 -12.24 5.13 -16.12
N ALA A 85 -10.91 5.26 -16.18
CA ALA A 85 -10.00 4.17 -15.86
C ALA A 85 -9.86 3.93 -14.34
N VAL A 86 -10.20 4.93 -13.52
CA VAL A 86 -10.12 4.85 -12.04
C VAL A 86 -11.50 5.18 -11.47
N LYS A 87 -12.04 4.29 -10.64
CA LYS A 87 -13.38 4.44 -10.08
C LYS A 87 -13.40 4.08 -8.61
N LYS A 88 -14.15 4.84 -7.83
CA LYS A 88 -14.33 4.54 -6.40
C LYS A 88 -15.64 3.79 -6.15
N ARG A 89 -15.54 2.71 -5.40
CA ARG A 89 -16.67 1.90 -4.93
C ARG A 89 -17.39 2.57 -3.76
N ALA A 90 -18.64 2.15 -3.52
CA ALA A 90 -19.46 2.66 -2.42
C ALA A 90 -18.88 2.37 -1.01
N ASP A 91 -18.01 1.36 -0.89
CA ASP A 91 -17.33 0.95 0.35
C ASP A 91 -15.96 1.63 0.55
N GLY A 92 -15.59 2.57 -0.31
CA GLY A 92 -14.40 3.41 -0.15
C GLY A 92 -13.17 2.96 -0.93
N ILE A 93 -13.18 1.74 -1.50
CA ILE A 93 -12.05 1.24 -2.31
C ILE A 93 -12.02 2.00 -3.65
N VAL A 94 -10.90 2.68 -3.90
CA VAL A 94 -10.53 3.32 -5.19
C VAL A 94 -9.78 2.35 -6.08
#